data_AF-A0A429E9X6-F1
#
_entry.id   AF-A0A429E9X6-F1
#
_cell.length_a   1.000
_cell.length_b   1.000
_cell.length_c   1.000
_cell.angle_alpha   90.00
_cell.angle_beta   90.00
_cell.angle_gamma   90.00
#
_symmetry.space_group_name_H-M   'P 1'
#
loop_
_entity.id
_entity.type
_entity.pdbx_description
1 polymer ?
#
loop_
_entity_poly.entity_id
_entity_poly.type
_entity_poly.pdbx_seq_one_letter_code
_entity_poly.pdbx_strand_id
1 'polypeptide(L)'
;MRRILSFILGAVVLVVLAPAATASDATYVKFTPQQVLAPKVPETKPGEPVKFDQEVKELGSVYLQMSATQTAYVRSVMRANSATYRSLFDNEVRCTWPGGEQSFVTGQNILQKGASLEPEKEDVQLTTRFLVHPGVDTKVTCTAYVRAATMRKELDARFQLYDGFLEFADTSVANTANGLPAQRATPRGLVRVGPDPEVVAREPALPYFTLAPGFAKLSVFADTEYKTCYPVKDKDCTKPPASMATFTLFVNQWNGDKLCQTSNATTTTRQMSYSVHHHYVPLHLPDFTVRPDCEQRFNAYVLVKWKDGMDGGVQGTAVDLTDSRGSTTTHDAGMSHVFVVPAKS
;
A
#
# COMPACT_ATOMS: atom_id res chain seq x y z
N MET A 1 32.19 64.99 57.80
CA MET A 1 30.79 64.76 57.37
C MET A 1 30.81 64.26 55.92
N ARG A 2 30.47 62.98 55.72
CA ARG A 2 30.45 62.29 54.41
C ARG A 2 29.18 62.68 53.62
N ARG A 3 29.32 62.96 52.33
CA ARG A 3 28.22 62.96 51.34
C ARG A 3 28.42 61.79 50.39
N ILE A 4 27.36 61.02 50.21
CA ILE A 4 27.27 59.77 49.44
C ILE A 4 27.00 60.10 47.98
N LEU A 5 27.80 59.55 47.05
CA LEU A 5 27.47 59.48 45.62
C LEU A 5 26.80 58.13 45.35
N SER A 6 25.61 58.17 44.76
CA SER A 6 24.90 56.98 44.26
C SER A 6 25.35 56.66 42.84
N PHE A 7 25.87 55.45 42.63
CA PHE A 7 26.07 54.86 41.30
C PHE A 7 24.83 54.03 40.93
N ILE A 8 24.25 54.31 39.77
CA ILE A 8 23.20 53.47 39.15
C ILE A 8 23.91 52.53 38.16
N LEU A 9 23.95 51.23 38.47
CA LEU A 9 24.37 50.18 37.55
C LEU A 9 23.11 49.67 36.81
N GLY A 10 23.04 49.92 35.50
CA GLY A 10 22.03 49.30 34.63
C GLY A 10 22.44 47.86 34.30
N ALA A 11 21.64 46.88 34.73
CA ALA A 11 21.83 45.48 34.37
C ALA A 11 21.19 45.20 33.00
N VAL A 12 22.01 44.87 32.00
CA VAL A 12 21.57 44.32 30.72
C VAL A 12 21.28 42.84 30.93
N VAL A 13 20.00 42.44 30.88
CA VAL A 13 19.58 41.04 30.89
C VAL A 13 19.68 40.51 29.48
N LEU A 14 20.73 39.73 29.17
CA LEU A 14 20.77 38.88 27.99
C LEU A 14 19.77 37.73 28.18
N VAL A 15 18.65 37.79 27.47
CA VAL A 15 17.74 36.65 27.33
C VAL A 15 18.39 35.68 26.34
N VAL A 16 19.06 34.66 26.87
CA VAL A 16 19.51 33.52 26.08
C VAL A 16 18.27 32.68 25.75
N LEU A 17 17.73 32.86 24.55
CA LEU A 17 16.70 31.96 24.01
C LEU A 17 17.31 30.57 23.89
N ALA A 18 16.75 29.61 24.62
CA ALA A 18 17.10 28.21 24.45
C ALA A 18 16.84 27.79 22.98
N PRO A 19 17.70 26.96 22.36
CA PRO A 19 17.42 26.44 21.03
C PRO A 19 16.07 25.73 21.05
N ALA A 20 15.22 25.98 20.06
CA ALA A 20 13.99 25.22 19.87
C ALA A 20 14.35 23.73 19.84
N ALA A 21 13.68 22.93 20.68
CA ALA A 21 13.82 21.49 20.66
C ALA A 21 13.52 21.00 19.23
N THR A 22 14.53 20.47 18.54
CA THR A 22 14.34 19.77 17.28
C THR A 22 13.43 18.59 17.57
N ALA A 23 12.18 18.65 17.09
CA ALA A 23 11.27 17.52 17.16
C ALA A 23 11.98 16.30 16.55
N SER A 24 12.21 15.25 17.33
CA SER A 24 12.76 14.00 16.80
C SER A 24 11.71 13.40 15.86
N ASP A 25 12.05 13.19 14.59
CA ASP A 25 11.16 12.49 13.67
C ASP A 25 10.92 11.07 14.18
N ALA A 26 9.65 10.69 14.37
CA ALA A 26 9.28 9.32 14.65
C ALA A 26 9.20 8.60 13.31
N THR A 27 10.34 8.17 12.76
CA THR A 27 10.40 7.53 11.43
C THR A 27 10.10 6.04 11.45
N TYR A 28 9.90 5.46 12.63
CA TYR A 28 9.58 4.05 12.84
C TYR A 28 8.65 3.90 14.05
N VAL A 29 7.65 3.04 13.93
CA VAL A 29 6.81 2.62 15.05
C VAL A 29 6.53 1.12 14.95
N LYS A 30 6.68 0.41 16.07
CA LYS A 30 6.32 -1.01 16.19
C LYS A 30 4.88 -1.13 16.68
N PHE A 31 4.11 -2.02 16.08
CA PHE A 31 2.74 -2.26 16.50
C PHE A 31 2.71 -3.16 17.73
N THR A 32 1.77 -2.89 18.64
CA THR A 32 1.52 -3.75 19.79
C THR A 32 0.67 -4.93 19.37
N PRO A 33 1.04 -6.18 19.74
CA PRO A 33 0.21 -7.35 19.51
C PRO A 33 -1.17 -7.20 20.14
N GLN A 34 -2.23 -7.51 19.42
CA GLN A 34 -3.59 -7.32 19.89
C GLN A 34 -4.61 -8.16 19.13
N GLN A 35 -5.72 -8.47 19.79
CA GLN A 35 -6.87 -9.07 19.11
C GLN A 35 -7.63 -8.00 18.31
N VAL A 36 -8.00 -8.35 17.09
CA VAL A 36 -8.77 -7.48 16.17
C VAL A 36 -10.13 -8.11 15.95
N LEU A 37 -11.18 -7.29 16.06
CA LEU A 37 -12.55 -7.68 15.73
C LEU A 37 -12.73 -7.63 14.22
N ALA A 38 -13.38 -8.63 13.66
CA ALA A 38 -13.87 -8.65 12.29
C ALA A 38 -15.41 -8.71 12.36
N PRO A 39 -16.11 -7.56 12.23
CA PRO A 39 -17.56 -7.51 12.36
C PRO A 39 -18.26 -8.39 11.34
N LYS A 40 -19.36 -9.01 11.76
CA LYS A 40 -20.24 -9.77 10.88
C LYS A 40 -20.95 -8.87 9.87
N VAL A 41 -21.47 -9.47 8.80
CA VAL A 41 -22.34 -8.80 7.84
C VAL A 41 -23.62 -8.34 8.58
N PRO A 42 -23.92 -7.04 8.61
CA PRO A 42 -25.15 -6.51 9.16
C PRO A 42 -26.39 -7.14 8.53
N GLU A 43 -27.45 -7.29 9.32
CA GLU A 43 -28.75 -7.69 8.81
C GLU A 43 -29.29 -6.57 7.90
N THR A 44 -29.56 -6.91 6.64
CA THR A 44 -30.13 -5.99 5.67
C THR A 44 -31.57 -6.37 5.37
N LYS A 45 -32.46 -5.37 5.29
CA LYS A 45 -33.85 -5.62 4.96
C LYS A 45 -33.97 -6.14 3.51
N PRO A 46 -35.01 -6.92 3.19
CA PRO A 46 -35.27 -7.33 1.82
C PRO A 46 -35.33 -6.12 0.87
N GLY A 47 -34.53 -6.14 -0.19
CA GLY A 47 -34.45 -5.05 -1.18
C GLY A 47 -33.42 -3.96 -0.90
N GLU A 48 -32.76 -3.98 0.27
CA GLU A 48 -31.65 -3.07 0.57
C GLU A 48 -30.31 -3.69 0.15
N PRO A 49 -29.35 -2.88 -0.37
CA PRO A 49 -28.01 -3.37 -0.64
C PRO A 49 -27.32 -3.77 0.66
N VAL A 50 -26.57 -4.88 0.63
CA VAL A 50 -25.75 -5.31 1.76
C VAL A 50 -24.71 -4.23 2.06
N LYS A 51 -24.79 -3.65 3.26
CA LYS A 51 -23.75 -2.75 3.77
C LYS A 51 -22.72 -3.58 4.52
N PHE A 52 -21.45 -3.47 4.15
CA PHE A 52 -20.39 -4.11 4.91
C PHE A 52 -20.01 -3.24 6.10
N ASP A 53 -19.93 -3.87 7.28
CA ASP A 53 -19.37 -3.25 8.48
C ASP A 53 -17.89 -3.62 8.56
N GLN A 54 -17.02 -2.63 8.74
CA GLN A 54 -15.59 -2.81 8.85
C GLN A 54 -15.10 -2.20 10.15
N GLU A 55 -14.38 -2.99 10.93
CA GLU A 55 -13.54 -2.45 11.99
C GLU A 55 -12.35 -1.75 11.34
N VAL A 56 -12.02 -0.56 11.82
CA VAL A 56 -10.85 0.21 11.40
C VAL A 56 -10.14 0.64 12.67
N LYS A 57 -8.93 0.15 12.88
CA LYS A 57 -8.21 0.37 14.12
C LYS A 57 -6.81 0.91 13.84
N GLU A 58 -6.53 2.09 14.39
CA GLU A 58 -5.20 2.69 14.35
C GLU A 58 -4.19 1.84 15.14
N LEU A 59 -3.02 1.62 14.54
CA LEU A 59 -1.94 0.85 15.16
C LEU A 59 -0.74 1.70 15.58
N GLY A 60 -0.51 2.82 14.89
CA GLY A 60 0.59 3.72 15.15
C GLY A 60 0.87 4.66 13.98
N SER A 61 1.60 5.74 14.27
CA SER A 61 1.93 6.80 13.33
C SER A 61 3.43 7.09 13.30
N VAL A 62 3.92 7.45 12.11
CA VAL A 62 5.26 8.00 11.87
C VAL A 62 5.12 9.39 11.26
N TYR A 63 6.14 10.24 11.41
CA TYR A 63 6.16 11.53 10.74
C TYR A 63 7.56 11.94 10.29
N LEU A 64 7.60 12.78 9.27
CA LEU A 64 8.81 13.31 8.67
C LEU A 64 8.56 14.74 8.20
N GLN A 65 9.47 15.66 8.52
CA GLN A 65 9.52 16.96 7.86
C GLN A 65 10.08 16.78 6.45
N MET A 66 9.32 17.16 5.44
CA MET A 66 9.66 16.96 4.04
C MET A 66 9.70 18.29 3.31
N SER A 67 10.69 18.46 2.42
CA SER A 67 10.66 19.57 1.46
C SER A 67 9.69 19.30 0.31
N ALA A 68 9.35 20.35 -0.43
CA ALA A 68 8.45 20.31 -1.58
C ALA A 68 8.92 19.37 -2.69
N THR A 69 10.23 19.11 -2.78
CA THR A 69 10.82 18.25 -3.80
C THR A 69 11.22 16.88 -3.26
N GLN A 70 11.00 16.61 -1.97
CA GLN A 70 11.41 15.38 -1.32
C GLN A 70 10.36 14.29 -1.54
N THR A 71 10.84 13.06 -1.75
CA THR A 71 10.02 11.86 -1.81
C THR A 71 10.57 10.87 -0.81
N ALA A 72 9.69 10.25 -0.02
CA ALA A 72 10.04 9.23 0.94
C ALA A 72 9.38 7.89 0.59
N TYR A 73 10.02 6.80 0.97
CA TYR A 73 9.51 5.44 0.84
C TYR A 73 8.89 5.00 2.16
N VAL A 74 7.57 4.81 2.17
CA VAL A 74 6.80 4.35 3.32
C VAL A 74 6.62 2.85 3.22
N ARG A 75 6.75 2.15 4.35
CA ARG A 75 6.55 0.71 4.45
C ARG A 75 5.85 0.34 5.75
N SER A 76 4.73 -0.35 5.65
CA SER A 76 4.01 -1.00 6.75
C SER A 76 4.05 -2.51 6.54
N VAL A 77 4.39 -3.26 7.58
CA VAL A 77 4.31 -4.72 7.59
C VAL A 77 3.44 -5.13 8.78
N MET A 78 2.46 -6.00 8.54
CA MET A 78 1.61 -6.57 9.60
C MET A 78 1.55 -8.08 9.44
N ARG A 79 1.67 -8.81 10.54
CA ARG A 79 1.43 -10.26 10.59
C ARG A 79 0.23 -10.57 11.45
N ALA A 80 -0.73 -11.29 10.89
CA ALA A 80 -1.92 -11.75 11.60
C ALA A 80 -2.04 -13.27 11.53
N ASN A 81 -2.59 -13.87 12.58
CA ASN A 81 -2.88 -15.31 12.64
C ASN A 81 -4.08 -15.59 13.55
N SER A 82 -4.35 -16.88 13.79
CA SER A 82 -5.30 -17.33 14.82
C SER A 82 -6.72 -16.78 14.62
N ALA A 83 -7.19 -16.74 13.37
CA ALA A 83 -8.54 -16.30 13.09
C ALA A 83 -9.57 -17.31 13.62
N THR A 84 -10.65 -16.82 14.24
CA THR A 84 -11.76 -17.67 14.71
C THR A 84 -12.66 -18.10 13.55
N TYR A 85 -12.57 -17.41 12.42
CA TYR A 85 -13.23 -17.71 11.16
C TYR A 85 -12.54 -16.95 10.02
N ARG A 86 -12.91 -17.23 8.77
CA ARG A 86 -12.46 -16.44 7.61
C ARG A 86 -12.78 -14.96 7.81
N SER A 87 -11.73 -14.15 7.87
CA SER A 87 -11.82 -12.71 8.11
C SER A 87 -11.01 -11.96 7.07
N LEU A 88 -11.49 -10.82 6.60
CA LEU A 88 -10.68 -9.86 5.86
C LEU A 88 -9.70 -9.23 6.84
N PHE A 89 -8.44 -9.13 6.42
CA PHE A 89 -7.35 -8.47 7.12
C PHE A 89 -6.68 -7.55 6.11
N ASP A 90 -6.88 -6.25 6.29
CA ASP A 90 -6.23 -5.25 5.46
C ASP A 90 -5.19 -4.48 6.27
N ASN A 91 -4.02 -4.28 5.65
CA ASN A 91 -2.99 -3.34 6.08
C ASN A 91 -3.22 -2.05 5.29
N GLU A 92 -3.70 -1.00 5.95
CA GLU A 92 -3.88 0.32 5.35
C GLU A 92 -2.86 1.30 5.91
N VAL A 93 -2.34 2.18 5.06
CA VAL A 93 -1.51 3.29 5.49
C VAL A 93 -2.03 4.57 4.84
N ARG A 94 -2.29 5.57 5.68
CA ARG A 94 -2.73 6.90 5.27
C ARG A 94 -1.66 7.92 5.62
N CYS A 95 -1.08 8.55 4.61
CA CYS A 95 -0.19 9.69 4.79
C CYS A 95 -0.97 10.98 4.57
N THR A 96 -0.91 11.90 5.53
CA THR A 96 -1.61 13.19 5.49
C THR A 96 -0.64 14.34 5.73
N TRP A 97 -0.96 15.47 5.11
CA TRP A 97 -0.31 16.76 5.32
C TRP A 97 -1.32 17.88 5.09
N PRO A 98 -1.05 19.12 5.56
CA PRO A 98 -1.87 20.27 5.21
C PRO A 98 -2.12 20.36 3.70
N GLY A 99 -3.38 20.18 3.29
CA GLY A 99 -3.81 20.29 1.90
C GLY A 99 -3.73 19.02 1.06
N GLY A 100 -3.33 17.86 1.62
CA GLY A 100 -3.28 16.62 0.86
C GLY A 100 -3.27 15.34 1.70
N GLU A 101 -3.65 14.24 1.05
CA GLU A 101 -3.52 12.89 1.59
C GLU A 101 -3.12 11.90 0.50
N GLN A 102 -2.60 10.77 0.92
CA GLN A 102 -2.32 9.62 0.07
C GLN A 102 -2.51 8.34 0.88
N SER A 103 -3.36 7.43 0.39
CA SER A 103 -3.70 6.19 1.07
C SER A 103 -3.48 4.97 0.17
N PHE A 104 -2.94 3.90 0.75
CA PHE A 104 -2.84 2.59 0.13
C PHE A 104 -3.32 1.52 1.10
N VAL A 105 -3.96 0.49 0.56
CA VAL A 105 -4.48 -0.63 1.33
C VAL A 105 -4.14 -1.93 0.64
N THR A 106 -3.60 -2.89 1.39
CA THR A 106 -3.32 -4.24 0.92
C THR A 106 -4.17 -5.20 1.71
N GLY A 107 -4.99 -6.02 1.04
CA GLY A 107 -5.96 -6.89 1.67
C GLY A 107 -5.74 -8.37 1.42
N GLN A 108 -5.99 -9.19 2.43
CA GLN A 108 -6.09 -10.63 2.26
C GLN A 108 -7.03 -11.22 3.29
N ASN A 109 -7.68 -12.34 2.96
CA ASN A 109 -8.36 -13.11 3.98
C ASN A 109 -7.39 -13.94 4.81
N ILE A 110 -7.58 -13.90 6.12
CA ILE A 110 -7.00 -14.82 7.08
C ILE A 110 -8.01 -15.93 7.42
N LEU A 111 -7.54 -17.16 7.46
CA LEU A 111 -8.34 -18.36 7.66
C LEU A 111 -8.14 -18.93 9.06
N GLN A 112 -9.16 -19.64 9.54
CA GLN A 112 -9.06 -20.40 10.77
C GLN A 112 -8.04 -21.53 10.60
N LYS A 113 -7.23 -21.76 11.63
CA LYS A 113 -6.23 -22.82 11.64
C LYS A 113 -6.85 -24.19 11.38
N GLY A 114 -6.31 -24.93 10.41
CA GLY A 114 -6.76 -26.25 9.97
C GLY A 114 -8.10 -26.24 9.22
N ALA A 115 -8.62 -25.08 8.83
CA ALA A 115 -9.95 -24.97 8.20
C ALA A 115 -9.92 -25.04 6.66
N SER A 116 -8.75 -24.96 6.02
CA SER A 116 -8.63 -24.96 4.57
C SER A 116 -7.42 -25.75 4.07
N LEU A 117 -7.37 -25.95 2.75
CA LEU A 117 -6.21 -26.48 2.04
C LEU A 117 -5.16 -25.40 1.75
N GLU A 118 -5.30 -24.20 2.32
CA GLU A 118 -4.45 -23.01 2.09
C GLU A 118 -3.78 -22.61 3.42
N PRO A 119 -2.84 -23.43 3.95
CA PRO A 119 -2.21 -23.19 5.24
C PRO A 119 -1.45 -21.86 5.30
N GLU A 120 -0.99 -21.35 4.15
CA GLU A 120 -0.35 -20.04 4.04
C GLU A 120 -1.29 -18.86 4.35
N LYS A 121 -2.61 -19.11 4.43
CA LYS A 121 -3.62 -18.10 4.81
C LYS A 121 -4.03 -18.18 6.27
N GLU A 122 -3.47 -19.11 7.04
CA GLU A 122 -3.71 -19.21 8.49
C GLU A 122 -2.79 -18.28 9.30
N ASP A 123 -1.66 -17.91 8.72
CA ASP A 123 -0.67 -16.96 9.24
C ASP A 123 -0.19 -16.07 8.08
N VAL A 124 -0.72 -14.86 8.02
CA VAL A 124 -0.60 -13.96 6.87
C VAL A 124 0.27 -12.77 7.26
N GLN A 125 1.24 -12.46 6.41
CA GLN A 125 2.00 -11.21 6.49
C GLN A 125 1.68 -10.33 5.28
N LEU A 126 1.16 -9.13 5.52
CA LEU A 126 0.87 -8.13 4.50
C LEU A 126 1.85 -6.97 4.57
N THR A 127 2.30 -6.52 3.40
CA THR A 127 3.17 -5.35 3.26
C THR A 127 2.47 -4.31 2.40
N THR A 128 2.25 -3.12 2.97
CA THR A 128 1.76 -1.95 2.24
C THR A 128 2.91 -0.97 2.15
N ARG A 129 3.30 -0.60 0.94
CA ARG A 129 4.54 0.12 0.70
C ARG A 129 4.41 1.02 -0.53
N PHE A 130 4.87 2.25 -0.48
CA PHE A 130 4.68 3.23 -1.55
C PHE A 130 5.56 4.45 -1.34
N LEU A 131 5.66 5.29 -2.38
CA LEU A 131 6.31 6.60 -2.34
C LEU A 131 5.31 7.68 -1.93
N VAL A 132 5.70 8.53 -0.98
CA VAL A 132 4.97 9.73 -0.58
C VAL A 132 5.74 10.98 -0.99
N HIS A 133 5.02 11.96 -1.54
CA HIS A 133 5.57 13.21 -2.05
C HIS A 133 4.55 14.33 -1.81
N PRO A 134 4.74 15.21 -0.80
CA PRO A 134 3.74 16.22 -0.47
C PRO A 134 3.65 17.35 -1.50
N GLY A 135 4.71 17.60 -2.28
CA GLY A 135 4.79 18.71 -3.24
C GLY A 135 4.93 20.10 -2.59
N VAL A 136 4.97 20.17 -1.26
CA VAL A 136 5.12 21.38 -0.45
C VAL A 136 6.01 21.11 0.77
N ASP A 137 6.68 22.15 1.28
CA ASP A 137 7.46 22.05 2.52
C ASP A 137 6.50 21.85 3.71
N THR A 138 6.48 20.66 4.30
CA THR A 138 5.49 20.32 5.32
C THR A 138 5.85 19.10 6.16
N LYS A 139 5.12 18.92 7.26
CA LYS A 139 5.13 17.69 8.04
C LYS A 139 4.17 16.68 7.41
N VAL A 140 4.72 15.57 6.93
CA VAL A 140 3.93 14.41 6.52
C VAL A 140 3.77 13.46 7.70
N THR A 141 2.54 13.07 8.01
CA THR A 141 2.23 12.06 9.04
C THR A 141 1.61 10.86 8.37
N CYS A 142 2.23 9.69 8.51
CA CYS A 142 1.67 8.44 8.01
C CYS A 142 1.18 7.60 9.18
N THR A 143 -0.05 7.12 9.10
CA THR A 143 -0.71 6.31 10.12
C THR A 143 -1.11 4.97 9.54
N ALA A 144 -0.77 3.88 10.22
CA ALA A 144 -1.18 2.55 9.85
C ALA A 144 -2.48 2.14 10.56
N TYR A 145 -3.40 1.55 9.80
CA TYR A 145 -4.67 1.03 10.27
C TYR A 145 -4.78 -0.44 9.87
N VAL A 146 -5.33 -1.24 10.77
CA VAL A 146 -5.88 -2.56 10.40
C VAL A 146 -7.35 -2.38 10.06
N ARG A 147 -7.78 -2.84 8.88
CA ARG A 147 -9.20 -3.00 8.57
C ARG A 147 -9.60 -4.46 8.60
N ALA A 148 -10.77 -4.74 9.15
CA ALA A 148 -11.24 -6.09 9.33
C ALA A 148 -12.75 -6.22 9.17
N ALA A 149 -13.17 -7.31 8.57
CA ALA A 149 -14.58 -7.70 8.43
C ALA A 149 -14.69 -9.21 8.24
N THR A 150 -15.86 -9.79 8.46
CA THR A 150 -16.13 -11.18 8.09
C THR A 150 -17.39 -11.29 7.25
N MET A 151 -17.44 -12.32 6.41
CA MET A 151 -18.62 -12.64 5.60
C MET A 151 -19.67 -13.48 6.37
N ARG A 152 -19.47 -13.75 7.67
CA ARG A 152 -20.49 -14.41 8.51
C ARG A 152 -21.69 -13.49 8.70
N LYS A 153 -22.87 -14.09 8.85
CA LYS A 153 -24.13 -13.37 9.17
C LYS A 153 -24.48 -13.46 10.65
N GLU A 154 -24.07 -14.54 11.30
CA GLU A 154 -24.54 -14.88 12.64
C GLU A 154 -23.67 -14.24 13.73
N LEU A 155 -22.35 -14.35 13.60
CA LEU A 155 -21.38 -13.99 14.63
C LEU A 155 -20.21 -13.21 14.06
N ASP A 156 -19.68 -12.29 14.86
CA ASP A 156 -18.39 -11.66 14.59
C ASP A 156 -17.26 -12.70 14.58
N ALA A 157 -16.20 -12.38 13.85
CA ALA A 157 -14.95 -13.12 13.91
C ALA A 157 -13.88 -12.28 14.60
N ARG A 158 -12.76 -12.92 14.95
CA ARG A 158 -11.59 -12.26 15.49
C ARG A 158 -10.33 -12.89 14.92
N PHE A 159 -9.26 -12.14 14.89
CA PHE A 159 -7.91 -12.67 14.66
C PHE A 159 -6.91 -11.97 15.56
N GLN A 160 -5.71 -12.53 15.67
CA GLN A 160 -4.62 -11.93 16.41
C GLN A 160 -3.71 -11.18 15.44
N LEU A 161 -3.57 -9.86 15.62
CA LEU A 161 -2.41 -9.14 15.09
C LEU A 161 -1.22 -9.51 15.97
N TYR A 162 -0.28 -10.27 15.42
CA TYR A 162 0.83 -10.84 16.18
C TYR A 162 1.97 -9.83 16.34
N ASP A 163 2.38 -9.19 15.25
CA ASP A 163 3.38 -8.13 15.23
C ASP A 163 3.28 -7.30 13.94
N GLY A 164 4.10 -6.26 13.86
CA GLY A 164 4.22 -5.42 12.69
C GLY A 164 4.90 -4.10 13.01
N PHE A 165 5.07 -3.27 11.98
CA PHE A 165 5.65 -1.94 12.09
C PHE A 165 5.24 -1.05 10.92
N LEU A 166 5.40 0.26 11.10
CA LEU A 166 5.35 1.28 10.05
C LEU A 166 6.64 2.09 10.10
N GLU A 167 7.22 2.38 8.93
CA GLU A 167 8.45 3.16 8.81
C GLU A 167 8.50 4.02 7.55
N PHE A 168 9.34 5.07 7.60
CA PHE A 168 9.98 5.63 6.41
C PHE A 168 11.26 4.84 6.13
N ALA A 169 11.19 3.86 5.22
CA ALA A 169 12.30 2.97 4.87
C ALA A 169 13.41 3.69 4.08
N ASP A 170 13.08 4.79 3.42
CA ASP A 170 14.01 5.75 2.83
C ASP A 170 13.36 7.14 2.90
N THR A 171 14.12 8.16 3.29
CA THR A 171 13.63 9.54 3.38
C THR A 171 13.97 10.38 2.16
N SER A 172 14.72 9.86 1.19
CA SER A 172 15.25 10.62 0.04
C SER A 172 15.29 9.79 -1.26
N VAL A 173 14.12 9.29 -1.67
CA VAL A 173 13.99 8.60 -2.97
C VAL A 173 14.08 9.63 -4.11
N ALA A 174 14.88 9.30 -5.12
CA ALA A 174 15.01 10.14 -6.29
C ALA A 174 13.70 10.21 -7.10
N ASN A 175 13.33 11.43 -7.46
CA ASN A 175 12.21 11.69 -8.36
C ASN A 175 12.58 11.44 -9.83
N THR A 176 11.54 11.33 -10.66
CA THR A 176 11.64 11.43 -12.11
C THR A 176 12.23 12.78 -12.54
N ALA A 177 12.67 12.88 -13.80
CA ALA A 177 13.17 14.12 -14.39
C ALA A 177 12.16 15.29 -14.32
N ASN A 178 10.86 14.99 -14.17
CA ASN A 178 9.80 15.97 -14.01
C ASN A 178 9.53 16.36 -12.53
N GLY A 179 10.35 15.87 -11.59
CA GLY A 179 10.23 16.20 -10.16
C GLY A 179 9.18 15.40 -9.40
N LEU A 180 8.52 14.42 -10.03
CA LEU A 180 7.49 13.57 -9.41
C LEU A 180 8.02 12.18 -9.05
N PRO A 181 7.45 11.49 -8.04
CA PRO A 181 7.79 10.10 -7.75
C PRO A 181 7.43 9.18 -8.93
N ALA A 182 8.27 8.18 -9.20
CA ALA A 182 7.99 7.14 -10.19
C ALA A 182 7.02 6.11 -9.60
N GLN A 183 5.73 6.48 -9.48
CA GLN A 183 4.69 5.66 -8.88
C GLN A 183 3.34 5.88 -9.57
N ARG A 184 2.52 4.82 -9.62
CA ARG A 184 1.11 4.91 -10.02
C ARG A 184 0.26 3.83 -9.38
N ALA A 185 -0.90 4.23 -8.85
CA ALA A 185 -1.97 3.32 -8.48
C ALA A 185 -2.81 2.95 -9.71
N THR A 186 -3.30 1.71 -9.77
CA THR A 186 -4.27 1.29 -10.77
C THR A 186 -5.58 2.05 -10.57
N PRO A 187 -6.15 2.66 -11.62
CA PRO A 187 -7.40 3.43 -11.52
C PRO A 187 -8.56 2.63 -10.92
N ARG A 188 -9.58 3.33 -10.41
CA ARG A 188 -10.81 2.72 -9.90
C ARG A 188 -11.38 1.70 -10.87
N GLY A 189 -11.75 0.54 -10.34
CA GLY A 189 -12.45 -0.50 -11.07
C GLY A 189 -11.79 -1.85 -10.91
N LEU A 190 -12.22 -2.79 -11.73
CA LEU A 190 -11.71 -4.15 -11.77
C LEU A 190 -11.36 -4.47 -13.22
N VAL A 191 -10.09 -4.76 -13.48
CA VAL A 191 -9.63 -5.13 -14.83
C VAL A 191 -9.76 -6.63 -14.99
N ARG A 192 -10.69 -7.07 -15.84
CA ARG A 192 -11.03 -8.48 -16.03
C ARG A 192 -9.85 -9.30 -16.54
N VAL A 193 -9.74 -10.52 -16.04
CA VAL A 193 -8.83 -11.57 -16.49
C VAL A 193 -9.64 -12.86 -16.64
N GLY A 194 -9.63 -13.49 -17.83
CA GLY A 194 -10.52 -14.61 -18.13
C GLY A 194 -9.96 -15.59 -19.18
N PRO A 195 -10.74 -16.63 -19.54
CA PRO A 195 -10.29 -17.75 -20.37
C PRO A 195 -9.99 -17.38 -21.83
N ASP A 196 -10.55 -16.29 -22.33
CA ASP A 196 -10.20 -15.74 -23.64
C ASP A 196 -8.76 -15.20 -23.59
N PRO A 197 -7.84 -15.64 -24.47
CA PRO A 197 -6.45 -15.18 -24.50
C PRO A 197 -6.27 -13.67 -24.62
N GLU A 198 -7.24 -12.94 -25.17
CA GLU A 198 -7.21 -11.47 -25.29
C GLU A 198 -7.66 -10.77 -24.00
N VAL A 199 -8.34 -11.48 -23.10
CA VAL A 199 -8.83 -10.95 -21.82
C VAL A 199 -7.74 -11.08 -20.75
N VAL A 200 -6.74 -10.21 -20.86
CA VAL A 200 -5.62 -10.06 -19.93
C VAL A 200 -5.63 -8.71 -19.23
N ALA A 201 -5.02 -8.63 -18.06
CA ALA A 201 -4.75 -7.35 -17.42
C ALA A 201 -3.27 -6.97 -17.59
N ARG A 202 -3.01 -5.68 -17.80
CA ARG A 202 -1.67 -5.08 -17.79
C ARG A 202 -1.56 -4.10 -16.63
N GLU A 203 -1.98 -4.53 -15.45
CA GLU A 203 -2.10 -3.70 -14.26
C GLU A 203 -1.52 -4.43 -13.03
N PRO A 204 -0.87 -3.71 -12.10
CA PRO A 204 -0.64 -2.26 -12.12
C PRO A 204 0.36 -1.82 -13.20
N ALA A 205 0.13 -0.65 -13.79
CA ALA A 205 0.94 -0.10 -14.88
C ALA A 205 1.50 1.31 -14.58
N LEU A 206 2.81 1.46 -14.68
CA LEU A 206 3.56 2.71 -14.68
C LEU A 206 3.90 3.04 -16.15
N PRO A 207 3.27 4.07 -16.75
CA PRO A 207 3.60 4.56 -18.09
C PRO A 207 5.05 5.02 -18.19
N TYR A 208 5.43 5.51 -19.38
CA TYR A 208 6.76 6.05 -19.57
C TYR A 208 7.11 7.12 -18.54
N PHE A 209 8.25 6.95 -17.88
CA PHE A 209 8.88 7.95 -17.03
C PHE A 209 10.37 8.01 -17.36
N THR A 210 10.97 9.16 -17.07
CA THR A 210 12.40 9.39 -17.29
C THR A 210 13.05 9.73 -15.96
N LEU A 211 14.25 9.22 -15.71
CA LEU A 211 15.08 9.60 -14.57
C LEU A 211 16.19 10.56 -15.02
N ALA A 212 16.72 11.36 -14.09
CA ALA A 212 17.95 12.08 -14.34
C ALA A 212 19.11 11.08 -14.61
N PRO A 213 20.11 11.43 -15.44
CA PRO A 213 21.25 10.55 -15.67
C PRO A 213 21.99 10.19 -14.37
N GLY A 214 22.57 8.99 -14.35
CA GLY A 214 23.48 8.54 -13.28
C GLY A 214 22.94 7.46 -12.35
N PHE A 215 21.69 7.02 -12.50
CA PHE A 215 21.22 5.81 -11.82
C PHE A 215 21.74 4.57 -12.53
N ALA A 216 22.22 3.60 -11.74
CA ALA A 216 22.78 2.35 -12.24
C ALA A 216 21.82 1.17 -12.06
N LYS A 217 20.86 1.29 -11.13
CA LYS A 217 19.93 0.22 -10.77
C LYS A 217 18.56 0.77 -10.40
N LEU A 218 17.54 -0.06 -10.57
CA LEU A 218 16.18 0.18 -10.10
C LEU A 218 15.71 -0.98 -9.24
N SER A 219 15.06 -0.69 -8.10
CA SER A 219 14.18 -1.65 -7.44
C SER A 219 12.74 -1.33 -7.87
N VAL A 220 12.07 -2.30 -8.49
CA VAL A 220 10.70 -2.11 -9.02
C VAL A 220 9.74 -2.99 -8.24
N PHE A 221 8.74 -2.36 -7.64
CA PHE A 221 7.71 -3.01 -6.85
C PHE A 221 6.39 -2.90 -7.57
N ALA A 222 5.66 -4.00 -7.66
CA ALA A 222 4.31 -4.03 -8.19
C ALA A 222 3.45 -4.92 -7.29
N ASP A 223 2.62 -4.29 -6.50
CA ASP A 223 1.73 -4.93 -5.55
C ASP A 223 0.35 -5.03 -6.22
N THR A 224 -0.17 -6.25 -6.37
CA THR A 224 -1.43 -6.52 -7.08
C THR A 224 -2.46 -7.10 -6.13
N GLU A 225 -3.63 -6.47 -6.05
CA GLU A 225 -4.82 -7.03 -5.41
C GLU A 225 -5.67 -7.74 -6.47
N TYR A 226 -5.75 -9.06 -6.39
CA TYR A 226 -6.56 -9.87 -7.31
C TYR A 226 -7.87 -10.31 -6.67
N LYS A 227 -8.98 -10.14 -7.38
CA LYS A 227 -10.29 -10.68 -6.99
C LYS A 227 -10.63 -11.91 -7.81
N THR A 228 -10.96 -12.99 -7.12
CA THR A 228 -11.55 -14.18 -7.75
C THR A 228 -13.03 -13.95 -8.01
N CYS A 229 -13.56 -14.56 -9.06
CA CYS A 229 -14.94 -14.39 -9.50
C CYS A 229 -15.25 -12.95 -9.91
N TYR A 230 -14.76 -12.56 -11.09
CA TYR A 230 -15.12 -11.28 -11.69
C TYR A 230 -16.65 -11.11 -11.68
N PRO A 231 -17.19 -9.97 -11.18
CA PRO A 231 -18.60 -9.76 -11.02
C PRO A 231 -19.26 -9.71 -12.41
N VAL A 232 -19.89 -10.80 -12.77
CA VAL A 232 -20.77 -10.91 -13.93
C VAL A 232 -22.17 -11.20 -13.40
N LYS A 233 -23.18 -10.60 -14.03
CA LYS A 233 -24.57 -10.87 -13.70
C LYS A 233 -24.84 -12.38 -13.69
N ASP A 234 -25.52 -12.86 -12.66
CA ASP A 234 -25.93 -14.26 -12.48
C ASP A 234 -24.78 -15.28 -12.29
N LYS A 235 -23.54 -14.82 -12.03
CA LYS A 235 -22.40 -15.71 -11.71
C LYS A 235 -22.43 -16.14 -10.24
N ASP A 236 -22.51 -17.44 -9.99
CA ASP A 236 -22.41 -18.02 -8.65
C ASP A 236 -20.95 -18.03 -8.16
N CYS A 237 -20.58 -17.01 -7.38
CA CYS A 237 -19.26 -16.89 -6.75
C CYS A 237 -19.14 -17.67 -5.42
N THR A 238 -20.14 -18.50 -5.07
CA THR A 238 -20.20 -19.20 -3.78
C THR A 238 -19.71 -20.64 -3.84
N LYS A 239 -19.31 -21.12 -5.03
CA LYS A 239 -18.88 -22.50 -5.27
C LYS A 239 -17.52 -22.53 -5.96
N PRO A 240 -16.77 -23.65 -5.87
CA PRO A 240 -15.62 -23.89 -6.74
C PRO A 240 -15.99 -23.74 -8.23
N PRO A 241 -15.01 -23.46 -9.12
CA PRO A 241 -13.57 -23.59 -8.92
C PRO A 241 -12.88 -22.35 -8.32
N ALA A 242 -11.65 -22.53 -7.84
CA ALA A 242 -10.69 -21.43 -7.64
C ALA A 242 -10.39 -20.72 -8.97
N SER A 243 -9.73 -19.56 -8.94
CA SER A 243 -9.10 -18.98 -10.13
C SER A 243 -7.61 -19.30 -10.12
N MET A 244 -7.03 -19.65 -11.26
CA MET A 244 -5.58 -19.72 -11.41
C MET A 244 -5.13 -18.66 -12.42
N ALA A 245 -4.13 -17.87 -12.05
CA ALA A 245 -3.55 -16.85 -12.93
C ALA A 245 -2.03 -16.75 -12.76
N THR A 246 -1.35 -16.38 -13.84
CA THR A 246 0.06 -16.02 -13.86
C THR A 246 0.21 -14.51 -13.83
N PHE A 247 1.07 -14.03 -12.95
CA PHE A 247 1.42 -12.63 -12.78
C PHE A 247 2.89 -12.47 -13.12
N THR A 248 3.20 -11.58 -14.05
CA THR A 248 4.57 -11.31 -14.50
C THR A 248 4.83 -9.82 -14.46
N LEU A 249 5.80 -9.38 -13.65
CA LEU A 249 6.27 -7.99 -13.66
C LEU A 249 7.23 -7.79 -14.82
N PHE A 250 6.85 -6.91 -15.76
CA PHE A 250 7.69 -6.42 -16.84
C PHE A 250 8.30 -5.08 -16.44
N VAL A 251 9.62 -4.95 -16.61
CA VAL A 251 10.35 -3.69 -16.50
C VAL A 251 11.12 -3.49 -17.80
N ASN A 252 10.91 -2.35 -18.45
CA ASN A 252 11.53 -2.06 -19.73
C ASN A 252 12.34 -0.77 -19.65
N GLN A 253 13.47 -0.74 -20.35
CA GLN A 253 14.22 0.47 -20.66
C GLN A 253 14.16 0.73 -22.15
N TRP A 254 14.07 2.00 -22.53
CA TRP A 254 13.83 2.45 -23.90
C TRP A 254 14.92 3.42 -24.37
N ASN A 255 15.03 3.56 -25.69
CA ASN A 255 15.81 4.60 -26.35
C ASN A 255 14.94 5.17 -27.48
N GLY A 256 14.32 6.32 -27.23
CA GLY A 256 13.16 6.76 -28.02
C GLY A 256 12.03 5.73 -27.95
N ASP A 257 11.57 5.26 -29.11
CA ASP A 257 10.52 4.23 -29.23
C ASP A 257 11.08 2.80 -29.38
N LYS A 258 12.40 2.64 -29.35
CA LYS A 258 13.05 1.33 -29.43
C LYS A 258 13.24 0.74 -28.04
N LEU A 259 12.75 -0.48 -27.83
CA LEU A 259 13.02 -1.25 -26.63
C LEU A 259 14.52 -1.58 -26.54
N CYS A 260 15.17 -1.15 -25.48
CA CYS A 260 16.58 -1.38 -25.22
C CYS A 260 16.82 -2.69 -24.47
N GLN A 261 16.04 -2.90 -23.42
CA GLN A 261 16.03 -4.15 -22.66
C GLN A 261 14.71 -4.29 -21.91
N THR A 262 14.38 -5.54 -21.57
CA THR A 262 13.23 -5.91 -20.77
C THR A 262 13.64 -6.97 -19.75
N SER A 263 13.03 -6.93 -18.58
CA SER A 263 13.08 -8.03 -17.60
C SER A 263 11.66 -8.46 -17.28
N ASN A 264 11.47 -9.78 -17.21
CA ASN A 264 10.27 -10.47 -16.75
C ASN A 264 10.60 -11.55 -15.71
N ALA A 265 11.77 -11.42 -15.07
CA ALA A 265 12.32 -12.41 -14.15
C ALA A 265 11.41 -12.68 -12.94
N THR A 266 10.58 -11.71 -12.56
CA THR A 266 9.61 -11.87 -11.47
C THR A 266 8.28 -12.34 -12.03
N THR A 267 8.09 -13.66 -12.03
CA THR A 267 6.83 -14.32 -12.42
C THR A 267 6.36 -15.29 -11.35
N THR A 268 5.06 -15.29 -11.05
CA THR A 268 4.42 -16.27 -10.17
C THR A 268 3.12 -16.75 -10.79
N THR A 269 2.82 -18.04 -10.64
CA THR A 269 1.46 -18.56 -10.86
C THR A 269 0.83 -18.80 -9.50
N ARG A 270 -0.40 -18.33 -9.30
CA ARG A 270 -1.13 -18.47 -8.05
C ARG A 270 -2.48 -19.11 -8.32
N GLN A 271 -2.87 -20.03 -7.45
CA GLN A 271 -4.24 -20.48 -7.32
C GLN A 271 -4.89 -19.67 -6.20
N MET A 272 -6.04 -19.09 -6.49
CA MET A 272 -6.75 -18.14 -5.65
C MET A 272 -8.12 -18.72 -5.35
N SER A 273 -8.32 -19.15 -4.11
CA SER A 273 -9.59 -19.69 -3.66
C SER A 273 -10.75 -18.71 -3.88
N TYR A 274 -11.87 -19.22 -4.39
CA TYR A 274 -13.13 -18.50 -4.55
C TYR A 274 -13.69 -17.98 -3.22
N SER A 275 -13.28 -18.62 -2.13
CA SER A 275 -13.75 -18.34 -0.78
C SER A 275 -13.13 -17.06 -0.21
N VAL A 276 -12.09 -16.54 -0.87
CA VAL A 276 -11.31 -15.35 -0.50
C VAL A 276 -11.55 -14.28 -1.56
N HIS A 277 -12.03 -13.12 -1.14
CA HIS A 277 -12.42 -12.07 -2.06
C HIS A 277 -11.20 -11.28 -2.56
N HIS A 278 -10.19 -11.08 -1.71
CA HIS A 278 -8.99 -10.29 -1.98
C HIS A 278 -7.73 -11.17 -1.86
N HIS A 279 -6.89 -11.19 -2.90
CA HIS A 279 -5.62 -11.91 -2.91
C HIS A 279 -4.48 -10.94 -3.22
N TYR A 280 -3.68 -10.65 -2.21
CA TYR A 280 -2.45 -9.90 -2.37
C TYR A 280 -1.37 -10.73 -3.10
N VAL A 281 -0.84 -10.18 -4.19
CA VAL A 281 0.26 -10.75 -4.97
C VAL A 281 1.40 -9.71 -5.05
N PRO A 282 2.39 -9.78 -4.13
CA PRO A 282 3.57 -8.94 -4.20
C PRO A 282 4.50 -9.39 -5.33
N LEU A 283 4.87 -8.47 -6.21
CA LEU A 283 5.97 -8.65 -7.15
C LEU A 283 7.05 -7.61 -6.86
N HIS A 284 8.30 -8.06 -6.87
CA HIS A 284 9.47 -7.22 -6.69
C HIS A 284 10.57 -7.70 -7.63
N LEU A 285 11.12 -6.78 -8.40
CA LEU A 285 12.35 -6.97 -9.15
C LEU A 285 13.43 -6.08 -8.52
N PRO A 286 14.29 -6.63 -7.64
CA PRO A 286 15.44 -5.90 -7.14
C PRO A 286 16.51 -5.78 -8.23
N ASP A 287 17.34 -4.75 -8.13
CA ASP A 287 18.59 -4.61 -8.90
C ASP A 287 18.43 -4.69 -10.44
N PHE A 288 17.33 -4.20 -11.01
CA PHE A 288 17.21 -4.06 -12.47
C PHE A 288 18.33 -3.13 -12.96
N THR A 289 19.29 -3.68 -13.69
CA THR A 289 20.50 -2.96 -14.12
C THR A 289 20.15 -2.00 -15.25
N VAL A 290 20.46 -0.72 -15.06
CA VAL A 290 20.27 0.32 -16.08
C VAL A 290 21.39 0.23 -17.10
N ARG A 291 21.03 0.04 -18.38
CA ARG A 291 22.01 0.03 -19.47
C ARG A 291 22.48 1.45 -19.76
N PRO A 292 23.81 1.70 -19.78
CA PRO A 292 24.36 3.04 -20.00
C PRO A 292 24.28 3.48 -21.47
N ASP A 293 24.12 2.54 -22.41
CA ASP A 293 23.96 2.83 -23.84
C ASP A 293 22.51 3.13 -24.25
N CYS A 294 21.63 3.32 -23.28
CA CYS A 294 20.20 3.57 -23.45
C CYS A 294 19.76 4.79 -22.63
N GLU A 295 18.66 5.41 -23.04
CA GLU A 295 18.07 6.49 -22.25
C GLU A 295 17.59 5.94 -20.89
N GLN A 296 17.60 6.78 -19.86
CA GLN A 296 16.99 6.45 -18.57
C GLN A 296 15.47 6.66 -18.63
N ARG A 297 14.84 6.13 -19.69
CA ARG A 297 13.40 6.12 -19.93
C ARG A 297 12.88 4.71 -19.74
N PHE A 298 11.88 4.56 -18.88
CA PHE A 298 11.40 3.26 -18.45
C PHE A 298 9.87 3.20 -18.46
N ASN A 299 9.31 2.00 -18.51
CA ASN A 299 7.96 1.73 -18.07
C ASN A 299 7.94 0.37 -17.35
N ALA A 300 6.96 0.18 -16.46
CA ALA A 300 6.80 -1.07 -15.73
C ALA A 300 5.32 -1.44 -15.65
N TYR A 301 5.01 -2.73 -15.76
CA TYR A 301 3.63 -3.19 -15.61
C TYR A 301 3.57 -4.67 -15.23
N VAL A 302 2.46 -5.10 -14.63
CA VAL A 302 2.20 -6.52 -14.40
C VAL A 302 1.29 -7.06 -15.49
N LEU A 303 1.73 -8.09 -16.19
CA LEU A 303 0.88 -8.88 -17.06
C LEU A 303 0.21 -9.98 -16.25
N VAL A 304 -1.11 -9.96 -16.18
CA VAL A 304 -1.91 -10.99 -15.52
C VAL A 304 -2.67 -11.80 -16.56
N LYS A 305 -2.41 -13.11 -16.59
CA LYS A 305 -3.01 -14.06 -17.53
C LYS A 305 -3.76 -15.14 -16.77
N TRP A 306 -5.01 -15.36 -17.12
CA TRP A 306 -5.77 -16.51 -16.64
C TRP A 306 -5.10 -17.81 -17.08
N LYS A 307 -5.25 -18.85 -16.26
CA LYS A 307 -4.75 -20.20 -16.54
C LYS A 307 -5.84 -21.25 -16.46
N ASP A 308 -6.67 -21.18 -15.41
CA ASP A 308 -7.74 -22.12 -15.20
C ASP A 308 -8.79 -21.57 -14.22
N GLY A 309 -9.96 -22.22 -14.17
CA GLY A 309 -11.02 -21.96 -13.21
C GLY A 309 -11.80 -20.67 -13.46
N MET A 310 -12.19 -19.97 -12.39
CA MET A 310 -13.01 -18.75 -12.54
C MET A 310 -12.23 -17.58 -13.14
N ASP A 311 -12.91 -16.75 -13.94
CA ASP A 311 -12.44 -15.38 -14.21
C ASP A 311 -12.19 -14.64 -12.90
N GLY A 312 -11.23 -13.74 -12.92
CA GLY A 312 -11.02 -12.79 -11.85
C GLY A 312 -10.68 -11.41 -12.41
N GLY A 313 -10.04 -10.59 -11.60
CA GLY A 313 -9.57 -9.29 -12.06
C GLY A 313 -8.63 -8.61 -11.10
N VAL A 314 -7.87 -7.67 -11.64
CA VAL A 314 -6.98 -6.78 -10.88
C VAL A 314 -7.79 -5.62 -10.36
N GLN A 315 -7.86 -5.49 -9.04
CA GLN A 315 -8.61 -4.44 -8.34
C GLN A 315 -7.73 -3.18 -8.24
N GLY A 316 -8.23 -2.07 -8.75
CA GLY A 316 -7.58 -0.77 -8.60
C GLY A 316 -7.99 -0.04 -7.33
N THR A 317 -8.02 1.29 -7.37
CA THR A 317 -8.41 2.13 -6.23
C THR A 317 -9.78 1.74 -5.64
N ALA A 318 -9.78 1.47 -4.34
CA ALA A 318 -10.99 1.42 -3.52
C ALA A 318 -11.47 2.84 -3.27
N VAL A 319 -12.78 3.05 -3.41
CA VAL A 319 -13.41 4.35 -3.20
C VAL A 319 -14.35 4.29 -2.02
N ASP A 320 -14.57 5.44 -1.40
CA ASP A 320 -15.54 5.62 -0.31
C ASP A 320 -15.26 4.70 0.91
N LEU A 321 -13.98 4.42 1.21
CA LEU A 321 -13.61 3.67 2.41
C LEU A 321 -13.85 4.52 3.64
N THR A 322 -14.61 4.01 4.61
CA THR A 322 -14.91 4.75 5.85
C THR A 322 -13.65 4.97 6.69
N ASP A 323 -13.49 6.16 7.25
CA ASP A 323 -12.32 6.49 8.08
C ASP A 323 -12.28 5.71 9.40
N SER A 324 -13.45 5.37 9.92
CA SER A 324 -13.60 4.51 11.10
C SER A 324 -14.92 3.74 11.02
N ARG A 325 -15.08 2.75 11.88
CA ARG A 325 -16.32 1.98 11.97
C ARG A 325 -17.49 2.89 12.30
N GLY A 326 -18.52 2.90 11.45
CA GLY A 326 -19.69 3.79 11.59
C GLY A 326 -19.45 5.25 11.19
N SER A 327 -18.28 5.61 10.66
CA SER A 327 -18.04 6.96 10.15
C SER A 327 -18.84 7.26 8.89
N THR A 328 -19.25 8.52 8.72
CA THR A 328 -19.77 9.05 7.45
C THR A 328 -18.68 9.68 6.58
N THR A 329 -17.48 9.88 7.12
CA THR A 329 -16.33 10.37 6.35
C THR A 329 -15.63 9.21 5.66
N THR A 330 -15.18 9.47 4.44
CA THR A 330 -14.58 8.47 3.57
C THR A 330 -13.34 9.00 2.87
N HIS A 331 -12.52 8.08 2.37
CA HIS A 331 -11.39 8.38 1.50
C HIS A 331 -11.19 7.26 0.46
N ASP A 332 -10.32 7.52 -0.50
CA ASP A 332 -9.92 6.58 -1.53
C ASP A 332 -8.54 5.98 -1.20
N ALA A 333 -8.35 4.69 -1.50
CA ALA A 333 -7.07 4.01 -1.26
C ALA A 333 -6.65 3.15 -2.46
N GLY A 334 -5.39 3.24 -2.87
CA GLY A 334 -4.82 2.38 -3.90
C GLY A 334 -4.71 0.94 -3.40
N MET A 335 -5.31 -0.02 -4.12
CA MET A 335 -5.21 -1.46 -3.78
C MET A 335 -4.14 -2.20 -4.61
N SER A 336 -4.03 -1.83 -5.88
CA SER A 336 -2.93 -2.26 -6.76
C SER A 336 -2.13 -1.06 -7.21
N HIS A 337 -0.81 -1.17 -7.22
CA HIS A 337 0.08 -0.09 -7.62
C HIS A 337 1.48 -0.58 -7.97
N VAL A 338 2.21 0.28 -8.64
CA VAL A 338 3.58 0.05 -9.05
C VAL A 338 4.41 1.29 -8.75
N PHE A 339 5.62 1.09 -8.24
CA PHE A 339 6.58 2.17 -8.01
C PHE A 339 8.02 1.70 -8.18
N VAL A 340 8.92 2.68 -8.34
CA VAL A 340 10.33 2.45 -8.60
C VAL A 340 11.17 3.24 -7.62
N VAL A 341 12.18 2.58 -7.04
CA VAL A 341 13.23 3.20 -6.22
C VAL A 341 14.55 3.14 -7.00
N PRO A 342 15.02 4.25 -7.57
CA PRO A 342 16.30 4.31 -8.27
C PRO A 342 17.48 4.31 -7.29
N ALA A 343 18.59 3.67 -7.67
CA ALA A 343 19.83 3.67 -6.91
C ALA A 343 21.02 4.09 -7.79
N LYS A 344 21.87 4.95 -7.22
CA LYS A 344 23.22 5.23 -7.72
C LYS A 344 24.11 4.13 -7.13
N SER A 345 25.02 3.60 -7.97
CA SER A 345 25.84 2.40 -7.74
C SER A 345 26.31 2.15 -6.32
#